data_AF-A0A967HTQ1-F1
#
_entry.id   AF-A0A967HTQ1-F1
#
_cell.length_a   1.000
_cell.length_b   1.000
_cell.length_c   1.000
_cell.angle_alpha   90.00
_cell.angle_beta   90.00
_cell.angle_gamma   90.00
#
_symmetry.space_group_name_H-M   'P 1'
#
loop_
_entity.id
_entity.type
_entity.pdbx_description
1 polymer ?
#
loop_
_entity_poly.entity_id
_entity_poly.type
_entity_poly.pdbx_seq_one_letter_code
_entity_poly.pdbx_strand_id
1 'polypeptide(L)' 'MNHLLRPRPFTGPNITAILRKITSEDPIPLEQVNPKIYPKLAAVVMRLLAKEPDDRYQTGGEVVSALKSLIEDPSIWKQ' A
#
# COMPACT_ATOMS: atom_id res chain seq x y z
N MET A 1 -0.76 15.67 -9.46
CA MET A 1 -0.31 14.73 -8.42
C MET A 1 -1.52 14.00 -7.83
N ASN A 2 -2.22 13.23 -8.66
CA ASN A 2 -3.50 12.62 -8.31
C ASN A 2 -3.52 11.17 -8.86
N HIS A 3 -4.49 10.35 -8.45
CA HIS A 3 -4.96 9.08 -9.08
C HIS A 3 -4.30 7.71 -8.79
N LEU A 4 -3.14 7.56 -8.14
CA LEU A 4 -2.47 6.24 -8.08
C LEU A 4 -3.26 5.09 -7.41
N LEU A 5 -4.21 5.40 -6.51
CA LEU A 5 -4.93 4.42 -5.69
C LEU A 5 -6.45 4.70 -5.67
N ARG A 6 -7.07 5.00 -6.81
CA ARG A 6 -8.54 5.05 -6.89
C ARG A 6 -9.06 3.66 -7.28
N PRO A 7 -9.97 3.05 -6.50
CA PRO A 7 -10.64 3.53 -5.28
C PRO A 7 -9.83 3.37 -3.98
N ARG A 8 -10.29 4.03 -2.90
CA ARG A 8 -9.68 3.91 -1.55
C ARG A 8 -9.54 2.44 -1.14
N PRO A 9 -8.48 2.04 -0.42
CA PRO A 9 -8.30 0.65 0.02
C PRO A 9 -9.47 0.09 0.83
N PHE A 10 -10.14 0.94 1.62
CA PHE A 10 -11.30 0.56 2.42
C PHE A 10 -12.49 1.48 2.12
N THR A 11 -13.63 0.87 1.80
CA THR A 11 -14.91 1.53 1.52
C THR A 11 -16.05 0.77 2.19
N GLY A 12 -17.12 1.48 2.57
CA GLY A 12 -18.27 0.87 3.23
C GLY A 12 -19.45 1.83 3.35
N PRO A 13 -20.65 1.31 3.66
CA PRO A 13 -21.89 2.10 3.69
C PRO A 13 -21.97 3.08 4.88
N ASN A 14 -21.11 2.92 5.89
CA ASN A 14 -21.02 3.79 7.06
C ASN A 14 -19.64 3.71 7.72
N ILE A 15 -19.38 4.58 8.70
CA ILE A 15 -18.09 4.69 9.40
C ILE A 15 -17.74 3.38 10.12
N THR A 16 -18.68 2.73 10.79
CA THR A 16 -18.44 1.47 11.52
C THR A 16 -17.96 0.37 10.57
N ALA A 17 -18.57 0.25 9.39
CA ALA A 17 -18.14 -0.71 8.37
C ALA A 17 -16.73 -0.40 7.85
N ILE A 18 -16.37 0.87 7.71
CA ILE A 18 -15.02 1.29 7.31
C ILE A 18 -14.00 1.01 8.41
N LEU A 19 -14.32 1.31 9.67
CA LEU A 19 -13.42 1.04 10.81
C LEU A 19 -13.13 -0.46 10.95
N ARG A 20 -14.16 -1.30 10.84
CA ARG A 20 -13.98 -2.76 10.84
C ARG A 20 -13.02 -3.20 9.72
N LYS A 21 -13.17 -2.65 8.52
CA LYS A 21 -12.29 -2.94 7.39
C LYS A 21 -10.85 -2.51 7.65
N ILE A 22 -10.67 -1.31 8.19
CA ILE A 22 -9.35 -0.78 8.54
C ILE A 22 -8.67 -1.67 9.58
N THR A 23 -9.41 -2.18 10.58
CA THR A 23 -8.81 -2.94 11.68
C THR A 23 -8.71 -4.45 11.42
N SER A 24 -9.57 -5.01 10.58
CA SER A 24 -9.79 -6.47 10.55
C SER A 24 -9.78 -7.10 9.16
N GLU A 25 -9.97 -6.33 8.09
CA GLU A 25 -10.03 -6.88 6.73
C GLU A 25 -8.77 -6.51 5.94
N ASP A 26 -8.14 -7.49 5.31
CA ASP A 26 -7.00 -7.24 4.44
C ASP A 26 -7.40 -6.36 3.25
N PRO A 27 -6.55 -5.38 2.88
CA PRO A 27 -6.81 -4.57 1.70
C PRO A 27 -6.77 -5.44 0.44
N ILE A 28 -7.54 -5.04 -0.57
CA ILE A 28 -7.46 -5.64 -1.90
C ILE A 28 -6.02 -5.48 -2.42
N PRO A 29 -5.38 -6.56 -2.92
CA PRO A 29 -4.04 -6.46 -3.51
C PRO A 29 -3.99 -5.39 -4.59
N LEU A 30 -2.96 -4.55 -4.57
CA LEU A 30 -2.90 -3.36 -5.44
C LEU A 30 -2.81 -3.71 -6.91
N GLU A 31 -2.25 -4.87 -7.23
CA GLU A 31 -2.18 -5.43 -8.59
C GLU A 31 -3.59 -5.71 -9.16
N GLN A 32 -4.56 -6.02 -8.31
CA GLN A 32 -5.97 -6.17 -8.73
C GLN A 32 -6.65 -4.82 -8.96
N VAL A 33 -6.24 -3.78 -8.21
CA VAL A 33 -6.78 -2.42 -8.35
C VAL A 33 -6.19 -1.73 -9.57
N ASN A 34 -4.88 -1.87 -9.79
CA ASN A 34 -4.15 -1.30 -10.90
C ASN A 34 -3.10 -2.32 -11.40
N PRO A 35 -3.40 -3.11 -12.44
CA PRO A 35 -2.47 -4.11 -12.98
C PRO A 35 -1.16 -3.54 -13.53
N LYS A 36 -1.08 -2.22 -13.74
CA LYS A 36 0.14 -1.53 -14.21
C LYS A 36 1.04 -1.09 -13.06
N ILE A 37 0.64 -1.31 -11.80
CA ILE A 37 1.48 -0.98 -10.66
C ILE A 37 2.74 -1.85 -10.67
N TYR A 38 3.88 -1.26 -10.34
CA TYR A 38 5.12 -2.00 -10.23
C TYR A 38 5.11 -2.88 -8.97
N PRO A 39 5.46 -4.18 -9.07
CA PRO A 39 5.36 -5.12 -7.94
C PRO A 39 6.09 -4.64 -6.68
N LYS A 40 7.28 -4.04 -6.83
CA LYS A 40 8.03 -3.53 -5.67
C LYS A 40 7.34 -2.35 -4.98
N LEU A 41 6.67 -1.48 -5.74
CA LEU A 41 5.86 -0.40 -5.17
C LEU A 41 4.60 -0.95 -4.48
N ALA A 42 3.94 -1.93 -5.09
CA ALA A 42 2.78 -2.59 -4.50
C ALA A 42 3.14 -3.23 -3.15
N ALA A 43 4.27 -3.93 -3.07
CA ALA A 43 4.76 -4.54 -1.83
C ALA A 43 4.95 -3.52 -0.69
N VAL A 44 5.56 -2.35 -0.98
CA VAL A 44 5.74 -1.28 0.03
C VAL A 44 4.41 -0.79 0.56
N VAL A 45 3.43 -0.54 -0.32
CA VAL A 45 2.12 -0.03 0.09
C VAL A 45 1.31 -1.10 0.81
N MET A 46 1.36 -2.36 0.38
CA MET A 46 0.68 -3.45 1.09
C MET A 46 1.26 -3.64 2.49
N ARG A 47 2.58 -3.53 2.66
CA ARG A 47 3.22 -3.57 3.98
C ARG A 47 2.78 -2.41 4.87
N LEU A 48 2.62 -1.20 4.33
CA LEU A 48 2.09 -0.05 5.07
C LEU A 48 0.65 -0.27 5.58
N LEU A 49 -0.14 -1.06 4.85
CA LEU A 49 -1.55 -1.33 5.15
C LEU A 49 -1.76 -2.59 6.03
N ALA A 50 -0.69 -3.27 6.42
CA ALA A 50 -0.75 -4.44 7.29
C ALA A 50 -1.42 -4.10 8.63
N LYS A 51 -2.18 -5.06 9.16
CA LYS A 51 -2.97 -4.87 10.40
C LYS A 51 -2.09 -4.96 11.63
N GLU A 52 -1.30 -6.01 11.67
CA GLU A 52 -0.33 -6.22 12.73
C GLU A 52 0.73 -5.10 12.67
N PRO A 53 0.96 -4.38 13.78
CA PRO A 53 2.00 -3.35 13.85
C PRO A 53 3.39 -3.89 13.48
N ASP A 54 3.69 -5.13 13.84
CA ASP A 54 5.00 -5.75 13.62
C ASP A 54 5.28 -6.04 12.13
N ASP A 55 4.22 -6.24 11.34
CA ASP A 55 4.32 -6.44 9.89
C ASP A 55 4.54 -5.12 9.13
N ARG A 56 4.27 -3.97 9.77
CA ARG A 56 4.46 -2.65 9.17
C ARG A 56 5.92 -2.19 9.23
N TYR A 57 6.16 -1.07 8.57
CA TYR A 57 7.33 -0.25 8.84
C TYR A 57 7.20 0.35 10.24
N GLN A 58 8.23 0.18 11.06
CA GLN A 58 8.20 0.59 12.46
C GLN A 58 8.37 2.10 12.61
N THR A 59 8.98 2.74 11.60
CA THR A 59 9.19 4.19 11.58
C THR A 59 8.89 4.78 10.21
N GLY A 60 8.54 6.07 10.18
CA GLY A 60 8.44 6.80 8.91
C GLY A 60 9.75 6.85 8.13
N GLY A 61 10.90 6.78 8.82
CA GLY A 61 12.22 6.72 8.20
C GLY A 61 12.43 5.47 7.35
N GLU A 62 11.94 4.31 7.81
CA GLU A 62 12.00 3.07 7.04
C GLU A 62 11.17 3.15 5.76
N VAL A 63 9.99 3.78 5.81
CA VAL A 63 9.14 4.01 4.64
C VAL A 63 9.87 4.89 3.62
N VAL A 64 10.46 5.99 4.09
CA VAL A 64 11.25 6.90 3.24
C VAL A 64 12.42 6.16 2.61
N SER A 65 13.15 5.35 3.37
CA SER A 65 14.25 4.55 2.84
C SER A 65 13.79 3.56 1.78
N ALA A 66 12.70 2.83 2.04
CA ALA A 66 12.14 1.88 1.08
C ALA A 66 11.74 2.56 -0.23
N LEU A 67 11.04 3.70 -0.15
CA LEU A 67 10.63 4.47 -1.33
C LEU A 67 11.82 5.06 -2.09
N LYS A 68 12.85 5.55 -1.40
CA LYS A 68 14.08 6.06 -2.02
C LYS A 68 14.81 4.97 -2.80
N SER A 69 14.95 3.78 -2.23
CA SER A 69 15.57 2.65 -2.93
C SER A 69 14.83 2.28 -4.22
N LEU A 70 13.50 2.44 -4.29
CA LEU A 70 12.74 2.24 -5.54
C LEU A 70 13.10 3.27 -6.61
N ILE A 71 13.35 4.52 -6.21
CA ILE A 71 13.64 5.62 -7.13
C ILE A 71 15.09 5.53 -7.63
N GLU A 72 16.02 5.18 -6.74
CA GLU A 72 17.46 5.15 -7.01
C GLU A 72 17.91 3.99 -7.90
N ASP A 73 17.12 2.91 -7.98
CA ASP A 73 17.38 1.78 -8.86
C ASP A 73 16.34 1.70 -9.99
N PRO A 74 16.66 2.22 -11.20
CA PRO A 74 15.75 2.19 -12.33
C PRO A 74 15.39 0.79 -12.82
N SER A 75 16.15 -0.26 -12.43
CA SER A 75 15.84 -1.64 -12.79
C SER A 75 14.56 -2.15 -12.12
N ILE A 76 14.14 -1.50 -11.03
CA ILE A 76 12.93 -1.81 -10.26
C ILE A 76 11.64 -1.53 -11.03
N TRP A 77 11.69 -0.59 -11.97
CA TRP A 77 10.56 -0.22 -12.83
C TRP A 77 10.49 -1.05 -14.10
N LYS A 78 11.37 -2.05 -14.29
CA LYS A 78 11.28 -2.95 -15.42
C LYS A 78 10.23 -4.02 -15.13
N GLN A 79 9.21 -4.10 -15.99
CA GLN A 79 8.26 -5.20 -16.05
C GLN A 79 8.88 -6.38 -16.81
#